data_AF-A0A8T7BXU0-F1
#
_entry.id   AF-A0A8T7BXU0-F1
#
_cell.length_a   1.000
_cell.length_b   1.000
_cell.length_c   1.000
_cell.angle_alpha   90.00
_cell.angle_beta   90.00
_cell.angle_gamma   90.00
#
_symmetry.space_group_name_H-M   'P 1'
#
loop_
_entity.id
_entity.type
_entity.pdbx_description
1 polymer ?
#
loop_
_entity_poly.entity_id
_entity_poly.type
_entity_poly.pdbx_seq_one_letter_code
_entity_poly.pdbx_strand_id
1 'polypeptide(L)'
;MRQIRHYGLAALLMATSNAHAAFWQAENYAQRGVESYHGHAYRGDNDELRRFLNQVPGEMSGQSLNIELPMPDGSLATYRIFESSIMQPELAAKFPQIRSFVVHGVDYPGSSGRVDISQKGFRGMVSTPYGRVFI
;
A
#
# COMPACT_ATOMS: atom_id res chain seq x y z
N MET A 1 -20.76 -57.64 -1.01
CA MET A 1 -20.88 -56.87 -2.26
C MET A 1 -20.75 -55.38 -1.93
N ARG A 2 -19.85 -54.68 -2.66
CA ARG A 2 -19.57 -53.21 -2.69
C ARG A 2 -19.13 -52.56 -1.35
N GLN A 3 -17.84 -52.24 -1.10
CA GLN A 3 -17.02 -51.13 -1.66
C GLN A 3 -17.79 -49.80 -1.54
N ILE A 4 -17.30 -48.70 -0.94
CA ILE A 4 -16.03 -48.00 -1.22
C ILE A 4 -15.64 -47.14 0.01
N ARG A 5 -14.34 -47.08 0.34
CA ARG A 5 -13.73 -46.07 1.21
C ARG A 5 -13.54 -44.76 0.43
N HIS A 6 -13.94 -43.61 0.96
CA HIS A 6 -13.40 -42.32 0.50
C HIS A 6 -12.86 -41.53 1.68
N TYR A 7 -11.56 -41.22 1.57
CA TYR A 7 -10.83 -40.29 2.41
C TYR A 7 -11.31 -38.86 2.11
N GLY A 8 -11.75 -38.13 3.13
CA GLY A 8 -11.88 -36.67 3.07
C GLY A 8 -10.56 -36.02 3.42
N LEU A 9 -9.64 -36.01 2.46
CA LEU A 9 -8.40 -35.23 2.50
C LEU A 9 -8.69 -33.81 2.01
N ALA A 10 -7.95 -32.83 2.56
CA ALA A 10 -7.81 -31.46 2.07
C ALA A 10 -9.04 -30.53 2.26
N ALA A 11 -8.89 -29.26 2.60
CA ALA A 11 -7.73 -28.41 2.41
C ALA A 11 -7.45 -27.60 3.68
N LEU A 12 -6.26 -27.79 4.25
CA LEU A 12 -5.57 -26.71 4.91
C LEU A 12 -5.32 -25.68 3.80
N LEU A 13 -6.19 -24.68 3.68
CA LEU A 13 -5.91 -23.48 2.91
C LEU A 13 -4.68 -22.86 3.57
N MET A 14 -3.50 -23.24 3.07
CA MET A 14 -2.35 -22.37 3.13
C MET A 14 -2.76 -21.14 2.36
N ALA A 15 -3.31 -20.15 3.08
CA ALA A 15 -3.37 -18.79 2.59
C ALA A 15 -1.93 -18.45 2.22
N THR A 16 -1.62 -18.46 0.94
CA THR A 16 -0.44 -17.79 0.43
C THR A 16 -0.61 -16.35 0.87
N SER A 17 0.11 -15.98 1.93
CA SER A 17 0.12 -14.64 2.48
C SER A 17 0.70 -13.73 1.40
N ASN A 18 -0.16 -13.17 0.56
CA ASN A 18 0.13 -11.93 -0.13
C ASN A 18 0.15 -10.86 0.97
N ALA A 19 1.29 -10.71 1.64
CA ALA A 19 1.48 -9.79 2.76
C ALA A 19 1.44 -8.30 2.34
N HIS A 20 0.84 -7.97 1.20
CA HIS A 20 0.76 -6.60 0.66
C HIS A 20 -0.58 -5.92 0.99
N ALA A 21 -1.64 -6.71 1.23
CA ALA A 21 -2.94 -6.23 1.69
C ALA A 21 -2.98 -5.98 3.22
N ALA A 22 -1.87 -6.18 3.93
CA ALA A 22 -1.85 -6.23 5.39
C ALA A 22 -1.87 -4.85 6.08
N PHE A 23 -1.34 -3.80 5.42
CA PHE A 23 -1.21 -2.49 6.05
C PHE A 23 -2.54 -1.73 6.15
N TRP A 24 -3.44 -1.91 5.17
CA TRP A 24 -4.64 -1.09 5.03
C TRP A 24 -5.86 -1.75 5.67
N GLN A 25 -6.30 -1.20 6.78
CA GLN A 25 -7.52 -1.62 7.47
C GLN A 25 -8.66 -0.69 7.08
N ALA A 26 -9.66 -1.21 6.35
CA ALA A 26 -10.83 -0.41 5.96
C ALA A 26 -11.58 0.10 7.21
N GLU A 27 -11.81 1.41 7.30
CA GLU A 27 -12.58 1.98 8.41
C GLU A 27 -14.08 1.90 8.12
N ASN A 28 -14.81 1.22 9.01
CA ASN A 28 -16.28 1.23 8.98
C ASN A 28 -16.82 2.49 9.66
N TYR A 29 -17.06 3.57 8.89
CA TYR A 29 -17.65 4.80 9.42
C TYR A 29 -19.11 4.66 9.88
N ALA A 30 -19.79 3.58 9.50
CA ALA A 30 -21.18 3.32 9.87
C ALA A 30 -21.44 3.32 11.39
N GLN A 31 -20.42 3.14 12.23
CA GLN A 31 -20.56 3.15 13.69
C GLN A 31 -20.23 4.48 14.38
N ARG A 32 -19.74 5.49 13.65
CA ARG A 32 -19.34 6.79 14.24
C ARG A 32 -20.42 7.88 14.19
N GLY A 33 -21.64 7.58 13.72
CA GLY A 33 -22.76 8.52 13.70
C GLY A 33 -22.55 9.76 12.82
N VAL A 34 -21.54 9.74 11.93
CA VAL A 34 -21.26 10.82 11.00
C VAL A 34 -21.96 10.51 9.68
N GLU A 35 -23.20 10.98 9.57
CA GLU A 35 -23.96 11.01 8.33
C GLU A 35 -23.21 11.91 7.32
N SER A 36 -22.90 11.40 6.13
CA SER A 36 -22.42 12.17 4.96
C SER A 36 -20.91 12.36 4.74
N TYR A 37 -20.08 11.32 4.90
CA TYR A 37 -18.84 11.22 4.12
C TYR A 37 -18.90 9.99 3.21
N HIS A 38 -19.05 10.22 1.90
CA HIS A 38 -18.93 9.18 0.86
C HIS A 38 -17.44 8.91 0.56
N GLY A 39 -16.65 8.68 1.60
CA GLY A 39 -15.23 8.43 1.49
C GLY A 39 -14.90 7.07 2.09
N HIS A 40 -14.25 6.20 1.30
CA HIS A 40 -13.64 4.99 1.83
C HIS A 40 -12.32 5.38 2.49
N ALA A 41 -12.29 5.48 3.83
CA ALA A 41 -11.01 5.70 4.51
C ALA A 41 -10.38 4.36 4.90
N TYR A 42 -9.06 4.31 4.71
CA TYR A 42 -8.23 3.22 5.15
C TYR A 42 -7.34 3.71 6.28
N ARG A 43 -7.23 2.92 7.33
CA ARG A 43 -6.26 3.10 8.39
C ARG A 43 -5.02 2.27 8.07
N GLY A 44 -3.89 2.94 7.86
CA GLY A 44 -2.60 2.28 7.70
C GLY A 44 -2.00 1.86 9.04
N ASP A 45 -1.52 0.62 9.16
CA ASP A 45 -0.57 0.25 10.22
C ASP A 45 0.78 0.90 9.94
N ASN A 46 1.08 1.97 10.68
CA ASN A 46 2.29 2.75 10.46
C ASN A 46 3.58 1.96 10.71
N ASP A 47 3.58 0.98 11.62
CA ASP A 47 4.79 0.23 11.94
C ASP A 47 5.07 -0.82 10.87
N GLU A 48 4.04 -1.53 10.42
CA GLU A 48 4.16 -2.51 9.35
C GLU A 48 4.50 -1.83 8.01
N LEU A 49 3.83 -0.70 7.70
CA LEU A 49 4.13 0.10 6.53
C LEU A 49 5.58 0.62 6.56
N ARG A 50 6.08 1.10 7.71
CA ARG A 50 7.48 1.53 7.83
C ARG A 50 8.46 0.39 7.60
N ARG A 51 8.19 -0.81 8.11
CA ARG A 51 9.03 -2.00 7.88
C ARG A 51 9.11 -2.33 6.39
N PHE A 52 7.98 -2.32 5.69
CA PHE A 52 7.93 -2.50 4.25
C PHE A 52 8.72 -1.41 3.51
N LEU A 53 8.47 -0.14 3.83
CA LEU A 53 9.14 1.00 3.17
C LEU A 53 10.66 0.99 3.38
N ASN A 54 11.18 0.40 4.46
CA ASN A 54 12.62 0.24 4.68
C ASN A 54 13.29 -0.76 3.72
N GLN A 55 12.51 -1.61 3.05
CA GLN A 55 13.00 -2.56 2.05
C GLN A 55 12.92 -2.01 0.63
N VAL A 56 12.23 -0.89 0.43
CA VAL A 56 12.04 -0.29 -0.89
C VAL A 56 13.40 0.17 -1.42
N PRO A 57 13.83 -0.33 -2.59
CA PRO A 57 15.11 0.04 -3.15
C PRO A 57 15.07 1.45 -3.75
N GLY A 58 16.22 2.09 -3.84
CA GLY A 58 16.36 3.41 -4.47
C GLY A 58 16.01 3.37 -5.96
N GLU A 59 15.52 4.49 -6.49
CA GLU A 59 15.12 4.66 -7.90
C GLU A 59 16.22 4.27 -8.90
N MET A 60 17.49 4.52 -8.54
CA MET A 60 18.66 4.21 -9.37
C MET A 60 19.11 2.74 -9.33
N SER A 61 18.51 1.91 -8.47
CA SER A 61 18.90 0.51 -8.29
C SER A 61 18.46 -0.42 -9.44
N GLY A 62 17.50 0.03 -10.26
CA GLY A 62 16.84 -0.81 -11.26
C GLY A 62 15.89 -1.86 -10.67
N GLN A 63 15.75 -1.92 -9.35
CA GLN A 63 14.83 -2.81 -8.64
C GLN A 63 13.62 -2.01 -8.13
N SER A 64 12.49 -2.70 -7.95
CA SER A 64 11.27 -2.10 -7.40
C SER A 64 10.52 -3.11 -6.54
N LEU A 65 9.82 -2.62 -5.53
CA LEU A 65 8.79 -3.41 -4.86
C LEU A 65 7.41 -3.01 -5.36
N ASN A 66 6.40 -3.83 -5.04
CA ASN A 66 5.00 -3.48 -5.29
C ASN A 66 4.36 -3.05 -3.97
N ILE A 67 3.56 -1.98 -4.03
CA ILE A 67 2.73 -1.48 -2.94
C ILE A 67 1.29 -1.38 -3.44
N GLU A 68 0.33 -1.75 -2.60
CA GLU A 68 -1.08 -1.47 -2.84
C GLU A 68 -1.43 -0.11 -2.23
N LEU A 69 -2.12 0.74 -2.97
CA LEU A 69 -2.57 2.05 -2.52
C LEU A 69 -4.10 2.11 -2.50
N PRO A 70 -4.71 2.67 -1.46
CA PRO A 70 -6.15 2.86 -1.41
C PRO A 70 -6.58 3.93 -2.39
N MET A 71 -7.56 3.58 -3.21
CA MET A 71 -8.16 4.46 -4.20
C MET A 71 -9.44 5.10 -3.65
N PRO A 72 -9.88 6.26 -4.18
CA PRO A 72 -11.04 6.97 -3.66
C PRO A 72 -12.35 6.19 -3.76
N ASP A 73 -12.44 5.25 -4.70
CA ASP A 73 -13.58 4.34 -4.90
C ASP A 73 -13.58 3.18 -3.89
N GLY A 74 -12.62 3.13 -2.98
CA GLY A 74 -12.47 2.08 -2.00
C GLY A 74 -11.76 0.84 -2.51
N SER A 75 -11.29 0.81 -3.77
CA SER A 75 -10.44 -0.28 -4.25
C SER A 75 -9.00 -0.12 -3.74
N LEU A 76 -8.23 -1.20 -3.79
CA LEU A 76 -6.77 -1.16 -3.67
C LEU A 76 -6.19 -1.33 -5.07
N ALA A 77 -5.21 -0.50 -5.41
CA ALA A 77 -4.52 -0.57 -6.69
C ALA A 77 -3.01 -0.74 -6.52
N THR A 78 -2.42 -1.57 -7.35
CA THR A 78 -1.00 -1.93 -7.30
C THR A 78 -0.14 -0.91 -8.03
N TYR A 79 0.94 -0.49 -7.36
CA TYR A 79 1.97 0.39 -7.89
C TYR A 79 3.36 -0.18 -7.63
N ARG A 80 4.29 0.05 -8.55
CA ARG A 80 5.73 -0.13 -8.31
C ARG A 80 6.22 1.07 -7.51
N ILE A 81 6.98 0.82 -6.45
CA ILE A 81 7.49 1.85 -5.55
C ILE A 81 9.03 1.87 -5.54
N PHE A 82 9.58 3.08 -5.49
CA PHE A 82 11.00 3.37 -5.48
C PHE A 82 11.31 4.45 -4.45
N GLU A 83 12.40 4.30 -3.68
CA GLU A 83 12.87 5.37 -2.81
C GLU A 83 13.53 6.47 -3.64
N SER A 84 13.03 7.68 -3.46
CA SER A 84 13.44 8.88 -4.20
C SER A 84 13.50 10.03 -3.20
N SER A 85 14.55 10.01 -2.37
CA SER A 85 14.78 11.06 -1.38
C SER A 85 15.21 12.34 -2.10
N ILE A 86 14.43 13.40 -1.88
CA ILE A 86 14.74 14.76 -2.37
C ILE A 86 15.55 15.57 -1.33
N MET A 87 15.81 14.97 -0.16
CA MET A 87 16.58 15.62 0.90
C MET A 87 18.08 15.51 0.64
N GLN A 88 18.81 16.58 0.99
CA GLN A 88 20.26 16.51 1.09
C GLN A 88 20.69 15.43 2.10
N PRO A 89 21.80 14.70 1.87
CA PRO A 89 22.19 13.56 2.72
C PRO A 89 22.29 13.91 4.21
N GLU A 90 22.85 15.07 4.54
CA GLU A 90 22.97 15.53 5.94
C GLU A 90 21.61 15.80 6.59
N LEU A 91 20.63 16.27 5.82
CA LEU A 91 19.27 16.51 6.31
C LEU A 91 18.50 15.19 6.46
N ALA A 92 18.66 14.28 5.51
CA ALA A 92 18.10 12.93 5.60
C ALA A 92 18.65 12.17 6.82
N ALA A 93 19.93 12.33 7.14
CA ALA A 93 20.54 11.76 8.35
C ALA A 93 19.97 12.36 9.64
N LYS A 94 19.60 13.64 9.64
CA LYS A 94 18.95 14.31 10.79
C LYS A 94 17.46 13.96 10.93
N PHE A 95 16.78 13.67 9.82
CA PHE A 95 15.35 13.35 9.79
C PHE A 95 15.05 12.02 9.07
N PRO A 96 15.62 10.88 9.52
CA PRO A 96 15.48 9.59 8.85
C PRO A 96 14.03 9.08 8.83
N GLN A 97 13.17 9.62 9.68
CA GLN A 97 11.75 9.31 9.73
C GLN A 97 10.91 9.94 8.62
N ILE A 98 11.48 10.90 7.86
CA ILE A 98 10.85 11.54 6.71
C ILE A 98 11.47 10.94 5.45
N ARG A 99 10.67 10.19 4.69
CA ARG A 99 11.12 9.55 3.46
C ARG A 99 10.12 9.78 2.34
N SER A 100 10.63 9.87 1.12
CA SER A 100 9.84 10.12 -0.07
C SER A 100 10.09 9.05 -1.11
N PHE A 101 9.02 8.67 -1.79
CA PHE A 101 9.00 7.60 -2.76
C PHE A 101 8.27 8.05 -4.02
N VAL A 102 8.64 7.44 -5.14
CA VAL A 102 7.92 7.55 -6.40
C VAL A 102 7.15 6.25 -6.61
N VAL A 103 5.91 6.40 -7.11
CA VAL A 103 5.07 5.27 -7.48
C VAL A 103 4.71 5.32 -8.96
N HIS A 104 4.69 4.16 -9.60
CA HIS A 104 4.29 3.97 -10.99
C HIS A 104 3.22 2.90 -11.08
N GLY A 105 2.13 3.17 -11.79
CA GLY A 105 0.98 2.27 -11.84
C GLY A 105 1.31 0.93 -12.50
N VAL A 106 0.91 -0.15 -11.82
CA VAL A 106 0.80 -1.49 -12.42
C VAL A 106 -0.60 -1.69 -12.95
N ASP A 107 -1.60 -1.46 -12.10
CA ASP A 107 -3.02 -1.65 -12.46
C ASP A 107 -3.58 -0.47 -13.25
N TYR A 108 -3.00 0.72 -13.10
CA TYR A 108 -3.28 1.91 -13.90
C TYR A 108 -2.04 2.33 -14.70
N PRO A 109 -1.73 1.68 -15.84
CA PRO A 109 -0.59 2.05 -16.66
C PRO A 109 -0.61 3.53 -17.05
N GLY A 110 0.54 4.18 -16.96
CA GLY A 110 0.68 5.63 -17.21
C GLY A 110 0.32 6.52 -16.01
N SER A 111 -0.14 5.94 -14.90
CA SER A 111 -0.22 6.67 -13.64
C SER A 111 1.15 6.76 -12.96
N SER A 112 1.40 7.90 -12.31
CA SER A 112 2.60 8.13 -11.51
C SER A 112 2.32 9.10 -10.38
N GLY A 113 3.10 9.02 -9.32
CA GLY A 113 2.88 9.83 -8.15
C GLY A 113 4.07 9.90 -7.22
N ARG A 114 3.90 10.71 -6.18
CA ARG A 114 4.82 10.73 -5.04
C ARG A 114 4.05 10.39 -3.78
N VAL A 115 4.69 9.60 -2.93
CA VAL A 115 4.20 9.28 -1.60
C VAL A 115 5.29 9.56 -0.59
N ASP A 116 4.89 9.99 0.60
CA ASP A 116 5.79 10.31 1.68
C ASP A 116 5.31 9.71 3.00
N ILE A 117 6.27 9.35 3.86
CA ILE A 117 6.02 8.91 5.22
C ILE A 117 6.72 9.88 6.16
N SER A 118 6.02 10.34 7.17
CA SER A 118 6.57 11.16 8.25
C SER A 118 5.98 10.74 9.60
N GLN A 119 6.35 11.40 10.69
CA GLN A 119 5.71 11.16 11.99
C GLN A 119 4.19 11.41 11.96
N LYS A 120 3.70 12.18 10.98
CA LYS A 120 2.27 12.45 10.78
C LYS A 120 1.54 11.35 10.00
N GLY A 121 2.23 10.29 9.62
CA GLY A 121 1.68 9.19 8.83
C GLY A 121 2.08 9.25 7.35
N PHE A 122 1.42 8.41 6.57
CA PHE A 122 1.61 8.25 5.13
C PHE A 122 0.73 9.24 4.38
N ARG A 123 1.27 9.81 3.30
CA ARG A 123 0.55 10.73 2.42
C ARG A 123 0.95 10.44 0.97
N GLY A 124 0.06 10.73 0.04
CA GLY A 124 0.33 10.52 -1.37
C GLY A 124 -0.44 11.44 -2.29
N MET A 125 0.18 11.74 -3.44
CA MET A 125 -0.50 12.29 -4.60
C MET A 125 -0.14 11.46 -5.83
N VAL A 126 -1.16 10.87 -6.46
CA VAL A 126 -1.01 10.06 -7.66
C VAL A 126 -1.80 10.71 -8.79
N SER A 127 -1.13 10.97 -9.91
CA SER A 127 -1.77 11.38 -11.16
C SER A 127 -2.16 10.13 -11.93
N THR A 128 -3.46 9.96 -12.16
CA THR A 128 -4.04 8.87 -12.95
C THR A 128 -4.65 9.43 -14.24
N PRO A 129 -4.94 8.58 -15.25
CA PRO A 129 -5.70 9.00 -16.44
C PRO A 129 -7.08 9.60 -16.10
N TYR A 130 -7.64 9.29 -14.94
CA TYR A 130 -8.97 9.73 -14.50
C TYR A 130 -8.94 10.96 -13.58
N GLY A 131 -7.74 11.46 -13.25
CA GLY A 131 -7.56 12.61 -12.37
C GLY A 131 -6.51 12.39 -11.29
N ARG A 132 -6.44 13.31 -10.33
CA ARG A 132 -5.51 13.26 -9.21
C ARG A 132 -6.15 12.60 -8.00
N VAL A 133 -5.44 11.64 -7.44
CA VAL A 133 -5.79 10.90 -6.23
C VAL A 133 -4.91 11.36 -5.09
N PHE A 134 -5.52 11.60 -3.93
CA PHE A 134 -4.85 11.97 -2.69
C PHE A 134 -5.06 10.85 -1.67
N ILE A 135 -3.97 10.46 -1.01
CA ILE A 135 -3.92 9.38 -0.01
C ILE A 135 -3.43 9.96 1.31
#